data_AF-A0A0Q8Q114-F1
#
_entry.id   AF-A0A0Q8Q114-F1
#
_cell.length_a   1.000
_cell.length_b   1.000
_cell.length_c   1.000
_cell.angle_alpha   90.00
_cell.angle_beta   90.00
_cell.angle_gamma   90.00
#
_symmetry.space_group_name_H-M   'P 1'
#
loop_
_entity.id
_entity.type
_entity.pdbx_description
1 polymer ?
#
loop_
_entity_poly.entity_id
_entity_poly.type
_entity_poly.pdbx_seq_one_letter_code
_entity_poly.pdbx_strand_id
1 'polypeptide(L)' 'MKTMTCRQFGGPCDQAHRGEKADEVIVAQDKHLKEVVKAGDEAHQEARQEMRYRWLHPKKSLGWYNDMKATFAALPED' A
#
# COMPACT_ATOMS: atom_id res chain seq x y z
N MET A 1 11.09 2.81 14.24
CA MET A 1 9.93 2.32 13.46
C MET A 1 9.57 3.37 12.42
N LYS A 2 8.98 3.02 11.27
CA LYS A 2 8.60 4.02 10.26
C LYS A 2 7.11 3.96 9.95
N THR A 3 6.59 5.09 9.48
CA THR A 3 5.17 5.27 9.14
C THR A 3 5.01 5.55 7.65
N MET A 4 4.20 4.76 6.95
CA MET A 4 3.74 5.02 5.58
C MET A 4 2.22 5.16 5.53
N THR A 5 1.69 6.06 4.71
CA THR A 5 0.26 6.31 4.57
C THR A 5 -0.34 5.60 3.36
N CYS A 6 -1.64 5.31 3.40
CA CYS A 6 -2.36 4.72 2.27
C CYS A 6 -2.20 5.54 0.97
N ARG A 7 -2.13 6.89 1.04
CA ARG A 7 -1.76 7.76 -0.10
C ARG A 7 -0.39 7.43 -0.71
N GLN A 8 0.62 7.14 0.10
CA GLN A 8 1.95 6.75 -0.40
C GLN A 8 1.93 5.40 -1.13
N PHE A 9 0.94 4.55 -0.85
CA PHE A 9 0.71 3.29 -1.60
C PHE A 9 -0.19 3.47 -2.84
N GLY A 10 -0.64 4.69 -3.13
CA GLY A 10 -1.56 5.02 -4.22
C GLY A 10 -3.04 4.87 -3.86
N GLY A 11 -3.39 4.86 -2.57
CA GLY A 11 -4.77 4.88 -2.12
C GLY A 11 -5.32 6.29 -1.86
N PRO A 12 -6.63 6.43 -1.60
CA PRO A 12 -7.30 7.72 -1.49
C PRO A 12 -7.22 8.38 -0.09
N CYS A 13 -6.75 7.66 0.94
CA CYS A 13 -6.84 8.13 2.33
C CYS A 13 -5.47 8.21 3.05
N ASP A 14 -5.46 8.89 4.20
CA ASP A 14 -4.24 9.11 5.00
C ASP A 14 -4.05 8.08 6.12
N GLN A 15 -4.67 6.91 6.02
CA GLN A 15 -4.50 5.85 7.01
C GLN A 15 -3.01 5.53 7.17
N ALA A 16 -2.49 5.69 8.39
CA ALA A 16 -1.11 5.42 8.72
C ALA A 16 -0.88 3.92 8.97
N HIS A 17 0.17 3.38 8.37
CA HIS A 17 0.67 2.01 8.52
C HIS A 17 2.08 2.09 9.10
N ARG A 18 2.27 1.51 10.29
CA ARG A 18 3.54 1.51 11.00
C ARG A 18 4.17 0.14 11.00
N GLY A 19 5.48 0.08 10.85
CA GLY A 19 6.24 -1.16 10.88
C GLY A 19 7.74 -0.92 11.05
N GLU A 20 8.47 -1.97 11.39
CA GLU A 20 9.92 -2.00 11.38
C GLU A 20 10.45 -2.26 9.97
N LYS A 21 9.66 -2.96 9.14
CA LYS A 21 10.03 -3.34 7.77
C LYS A 21 8.99 -2.86 6.75
N ALA A 22 9.48 -2.59 5.54
CA ALA A 22 8.61 -2.26 4.40
C ALA A 22 7.54 -3.34 4.15
N ASP A 23 7.90 -4.62 4.32
CA ASP A 23 6.99 -5.74 4.15
C ASP A 23 5.81 -5.70 5.14
N GLU A 24 6.04 -5.25 6.38
CA GLU A 24 5.00 -5.15 7.40
C GLU A 24 3.99 -4.06 7.05
N VAL A 25 4.46 -2.89 6.60
CA VAL A 25 3.57 -1.79 6.19
C VAL A 25 2.83 -2.11 4.89
N ILE A 26 3.44 -2.83 3.95
CA ILE A 26 2.78 -3.31 2.73
C ILE A 26 1.66 -4.28 3.08
N VAL A 27 1.91 -5.24 3.97
CA VAL A 27 0.88 -6.19 4.44
C VAL A 27 -0.25 -5.46 5.19
N ALA A 28 0.09 -4.49 6.03
CA ALA A 28 -0.89 -3.67 6.73
C ALA A 28 -1.76 -2.86 5.77
N GLN A 29 -1.18 -2.29 4.72
CA GLN A 29 -1.92 -1.54 3.70
C GLN A 29 -2.83 -2.44 2.87
N ASP A 30 -2.36 -3.62 2.45
CA ASP A 30 -3.19 -4.58 1.70
C ASP A 30 -4.38 -5.08 2.54
N LYS A 31 -4.16 -5.31 3.85
CA LYS A 31 -5.23 -5.62 4.79
C LYS A 31 -6.25 -4.48 4.87
N HIS A 32 -5.79 -3.24 5.08
CA HIS A 32 -6.64 -2.05 5.09
C HIS A 32 -7.49 -1.96 3.82
N LEU A 33 -6.86 -2.06 2.65
CA LEU A 33 -7.52 -2.01 1.35
C LEU A 33 -8.62 -3.07 1.22
N LYS A 34 -8.35 -4.30 1.66
CA LYS A 34 -9.34 -5.39 1.63
C LYS A 34 -10.52 -5.13 2.58
N GLU A 35 -10.26 -4.60 3.77
CA GLU A 35 -11.27 -4.34 4.78
C GLU A 35 -12.24 -3.23 4.34
N VAL A 36 -11.72 -2.09 3.88
CA VAL A 36 -12.56 -0.96 3.46
C VAL A 36 -13.37 -1.27 2.20
N VAL A 37 -12.77 -1.95 1.22
CA VAL A 37 -13.48 -2.40 0.01
C VAL A 37 -14.58 -3.40 0.36
N LYS A 38 -14.31 -4.32 1.29
CA LYS A 38 -15.32 -5.27 1.78
C LYS A 38 -16.45 -4.56 2.52
N ALA A 39 -16.16 -3.46 3.22
CA ALA A 39 -17.14 -2.63 3.88
C ALA A 39 -17.99 -1.77 2.90
N GLY A 40 -17.71 -1.84 1.60
CA GLY A 40 -18.44 -1.11 0.56
C GLY A 40 -17.87 0.26 0.23
N ASP A 41 -16.64 0.58 0.67
CA ASP A 41 -16.00 1.85 0.35
C ASP A 41 -15.70 1.95 -1.15
N GLU A 42 -16.32 2.92 -1.80
CA GLU A 42 -16.17 3.17 -3.24
C GLU A 42 -14.85 3.87 -3.58
N ALA A 43 -14.34 4.72 -2.68
CA ALA A 43 -13.11 5.47 -2.90
C ALA A 43 -11.89 4.55 -3.05
N HIS A 44 -11.87 3.43 -2.32
CA HIS A 44 -10.82 2.43 -2.40
C HIS A 44 -11.03 1.39 -3.52
N GLN A 45 -12.16 1.39 -4.23
CA GLN A 45 -12.41 0.45 -5.34
C GLN A 45 -11.43 0.68 -6.48
N GLU A 46 -11.10 1.92 -6.80
CA GLU A 46 -10.14 2.24 -7.87
C GLU A 46 -8.74 1.71 -7.51
N ALA A 47 -8.25 2.05 -6.31
CA ALA A 47 -6.97 1.53 -5.80
C ALA A 47 -6.95 -0.02 -5.75
N ARG A 48 -8.09 -0.66 -5.45
CA ARG A 48 -8.22 -2.11 -5.50
C ARG A 48 -8.13 -2.67 -6.91
N GLN A 49 -8.80 -2.05 -7.88
CA GLN A 49 -8.74 -2.44 -9.28
C GLN A 49 -7.32 -2.31 -9.83
N GLU A 50 -6.64 -1.20 -9.54
CA GLU A 50 -5.24 -1.00 -9.93
C GLU A 50 -4.31 -2.04 -9.28
N MET A 51 -4.52 -2.36 -8.00
CA MET A 51 -3.75 -3.40 -7.33
C MET A 51 -3.96 -4.77 -8.00
N ARG A 52 -5.22 -5.13 -8.34
CA ARG A 52 -5.51 -6.37 -9.08
C ARG A 52 -4.85 -6.38 -10.45
N TYR A 53 -4.93 -5.28 -11.18
CA TYR A 53 -4.30 -5.14 -12.49
C TYR A 53 -2.78 -5.31 -12.40
N ARG A 54 -2.12 -4.68 -11.41
CA ARG A 54 -0.68 -4.85 -11.18
C ARG A 54 -0.30 -6.30 -10.89
N TRP A 55 -1.10 -7.03 -10.11
CA TRP A 55 -0.83 -8.46 -9.83
C TRP A 55 -0.92 -9.37 -11.05
N LEU A 56 -1.75 -9.02 -12.05
CA LEU A 56 -1.80 -9.75 -13.33
C LEU A 56 -0.55 -9.51 -14.20
N HIS A 57 0.28 -8.52 -13.86
CA HIS A 57 1.45 -8.13 -14.63
C HIS A 57 2.72 -8.21 -13.78
N PRO A 58 3.46 -9.35 -13.79
CA PRO A 58 4.59 -9.59 -12.88
C PRO A 58 5.64 -8.48 -12.85
N LYS A 59 5.98 -7.90 -14.01
CA LYS A 59 6.92 -6.77 -14.10
C LYS A 59 6.41 -5.51 -13.38
N LYS A 60 5.11 -5.21 -13.48
CA LYS A 60 4.49 -4.07 -12.79
C LYS A 60 4.40 -4.32 -11.29
N SER A 61 4.07 -5.54 -10.89
CA SER A 61 4.04 -5.95 -9.48
C SER A 61 5.43 -5.80 -8.82
N LEU A 62 6.47 -6.31 -9.49
CA LEU A 62 7.84 -6.21 -8.97
C LEU A 62 8.36 -4.77 -8.93
N GLY A 63 8.08 -3.97 -9.97
CA GLY A 63 8.43 -2.55 -10.00
C GLY A 63 7.80 -1.80 -8.83
N TRP A 64 6.48 -1.93 -8.67
CA TRP A 64 5.77 -1.31 -7.55
C TRP A 64 6.30 -1.76 -6.19
N TYR A 65 6.56 -3.05 -6.01
CA TYR A 65 7.10 -3.57 -4.75
C TYR A 65 8.46 -2.95 -4.40
N ASN A 66 9.35 -2.84 -5.39
CA ASN A 66 10.65 -2.19 -5.22
C ASN A 66 10.50 -0.69 -4.90
N ASP A 67 9.59 0.01 -5.59
CA ASP A 67 9.30 1.43 -5.35
C ASP A 67 8.77 1.66 -3.92
N MET A 68 7.90 0.78 -3.42
CA MET A 68 7.40 0.85 -2.04
C MET A 68 8.50 0.61 -1.02
N LYS A 69 9.40 -0.35 -1.26
CA LYS A 69 10.58 -0.58 -0.41
C LYS A 69 11.52 0.62 -0.40
N ALA A 70 11.78 1.23 -1.55
CA ALA A 70 12.59 2.43 -1.67
C ALA A 70 11.95 3.61 -0.92
N THR A 71 10.64 3.80 -1.09
CA THR A 71 9.87 4.84 -0.40
C THR A 71 9.97 4.65 1.12
N PHE A 72 9.77 3.43 1.62
CA PHE A 72 9.92 3.13 3.05
C PHE A 72 11.34 3.39 3.57
N ALA A 73 12.36 3.00 2.79
CA ALA A 73 13.76 3.20 3.16
C ALA A 73 14.09 4.69 3.31
N ALA A 74 13.52 5.55 2.45
CA ALA A 74 13.74 6.99 2.46
C ALA A 74 13.00 7.74 3.59
N LEU A 75 12.03 7.12 4.27
CA LEU A 75 11.28 7.78 5.34
C LEU A 75 12.11 7.93 6.62
N PRO A 76 11.91 9.00 7.39
CA PRO A 76 12.49 9.12 8.72
C PRO A 76 11.92 8.05 9.64
N GLU A 77 12.66 7.72 10.68
CA GLU A 77 12.11 6.98 11.81
C GLU A 77 11.20 7.90 12.63
N ASP A 78 10.11 7.33 13.14
CA ASP A 78 9.16 7.95 14.08
C ASP A 78 9.80 8.09 15.46
#